data_AF-A0A4S8NVU7-F1
#
_entry.id   AF-A0A4S8NVU7-F1
#
_cell.length_a   1.000
_cell.length_b   1.000
_cell.length_c   1.000
_cell.angle_alpha   90.00
_cell.angle_beta   90.00
_cell.angle_gamma   90.00
#
_symmetry.space_group_name_H-M   'P 1'
#
loop_
_entity.id
_entity.type
_entity.pdbx_description
1 polymer ?
#
loop_
_entity_poly.entity_id
_entity_poly.type
_entity_poly.pdbx_seq_one_letter_code
_entity_poly.pdbx_strand_id
1 'polypeptide(L)'
;MDDYFGPVVDAPPPGREVLAAWICTDIGRKFRVLLDALAMTDDVRAGGEPFEQWDSEGWDVTFRPDGVTIRAAHGNRQGATYSVEDVRTALEDFWQFMVETPERANAPRNYRPDLPEWQEGLLQWEDTWQIRHPYRGRLGIPTQGPA
;
A
#
# COMPACT_ATOMS: atom_id res chain seq x y z
N MET A 1 7.70 -33.70 1.82
CA MET A 1 6.83 -32.85 2.66
C MET A 1 7.24 -31.43 2.30
N ASP A 2 6.96 -31.01 1.07
CA ASP A 2 7.69 -29.90 0.42
C ASP A 2 6.81 -29.07 -0.53
N ASP A 3 5.51 -28.94 -0.23
CA ASP A 3 4.55 -28.18 -1.07
C ASP A 3 3.98 -26.93 -0.35
N TYR A 4 4.75 -26.31 0.55
CA TYR A 4 4.25 -25.16 1.34
C TYR A 4 4.81 -23.79 0.95
N PHE A 5 5.75 -23.72 0.01
CA PHE A 5 6.25 -22.44 -0.49
C PHE A 5 5.71 -22.24 -1.91
N GLY A 6 4.85 -21.22 -2.06
CA GLY A 6 4.34 -20.78 -3.36
C GLY A 6 5.47 -20.32 -4.30
N PRO A 7 5.13 -19.76 -5.48
CA PRO A 7 6.13 -19.34 -6.45
C PRO A 7 7.19 -18.47 -5.79
N VAL A 8 8.46 -18.81 -6.04
CA VAL A 8 9.62 -18.02 -5.62
C VAL A 8 9.45 -16.65 -6.27
N VAL A 9 8.98 -15.69 -5.50
CA VAL A 9 9.03 -14.29 -5.88
C VAL A 9 10.52 -13.94 -5.95
N ASP A 10 10.97 -13.39 -7.08
CA ASP A 10 12.37 -12.96 -7.22
C ASP A 10 12.76 -12.12 -6.01
N ALA A 11 13.96 -12.37 -5.47
CA ALA A 11 14.48 -11.57 -4.38
C ALA A 11 14.46 -10.09 -4.79
N PRO A 12 14.05 -9.17 -3.89
CA PRO A 12 14.03 -7.76 -4.23
C PRO A 12 15.43 -7.31 -4.71
N PRO A 13 15.51 -6.34 -5.64
CA PRO A 13 16.80 -5.78 -6.03
C PRO A 13 17.61 -5.37 -4.80
N PRO A 14 18.94 -5.55 -4.80
CA PRO A 14 19.78 -5.17 -3.66
C PRO A 14 19.49 -3.75 -3.19
N GLY A 15 19.27 -3.57 -1.89
CA GLY A 15 18.93 -2.30 -1.27
C GLY A 15 17.42 -2.01 -1.12
N ARG A 16 16.53 -2.83 -1.69
CA ARG A 16 15.06 -2.69 -1.55
C ARG A 16 14.43 -3.68 -0.56
N GLU A 17 15.24 -4.38 0.22
CA GLU A 17 14.78 -5.42 1.16
C GLU A 17 13.86 -4.85 2.24
N VAL A 18 14.17 -3.66 2.77
CA VAL A 18 13.37 -2.99 3.80
C VAL A 18 12.03 -2.52 3.22
N LEU A 19 12.04 -1.90 2.04
CA LEU A 19 10.83 -1.49 1.31
C LEU A 19 9.91 -2.69 1.03
N ALA A 20 10.46 -3.77 0.48
CA ALA A 20 9.71 -4.99 0.20
C ALA A 20 9.16 -5.63 1.48
N ALA A 21 9.93 -5.64 2.56
CA ALA A 21 9.49 -6.18 3.84
C ALA A 21 8.32 -5.37 4.42
N TRP A 22 8.37 -4.04 4.39
CA TRP A 22 7.27 -3.19 4.82
C TRP A 22 6.00 -3.41 3.98
N ILE A 23 6.11 -3.37 2.65
CA ILE A 23 4.97 -3.61 1.74
C ILE A 23 4.34 -4.98 2.00
N CYS A 24 5.15 -6.04 2.10
CA CYS A 24 4.61 -7.40 2.25
C CYS A 24 4.00 -7.68 3.63
N THR A 25 4.48 -7.04 4.70
CA THR A 25 4.08 -7.37 6.07
C THR A 25 3.07 -6.40 6.67
N ASP A 26 3.22 -5.11 6.40
CA ASP A 26 2.40 -4.07 7.01
C ASP A 26 1.17 -3.76 6.15
N ILE A 27 1.42 -3.54 4.85
CA ILE A 27 0.38 -3.33 3.85
C ILE A 27 -0.31 -4.66 3.54
N GLY A 28 0.47 -5.66 3.10
CA GLY A 28 -0.02 -7.00 2.79
C GLY A 28 -1.21 -6.97 1.82
N ARG A 29 -2.25 -7.79 2.05
CA ARG A 29 -3.46 -7.82 1.21
C ARG A 29 -4.52 -6.78 1.59
N LYS A 30 -4.19 -5.75 2.37
CA LYS A 30 -5.18 -4.77 2.86
C LYS A 30 -5.24 -3.58 1.90
N PHE A 31 -6.22 -3.58 0.98
CA PHE A 31 -6.37 -2.48 0.02
C PHE A 31 -6.44 -1.09 0.66
N ARG A 32 -7.08 -0.96 1.83
CA ARG A 32 -7.14 0.32 2.54
C ARG A 32 -5.78 0.85 2.97
N VAL A 33 -4.93 0.00 3.54
CA VAL A 33 -3.58 0.37 3.98
C VAL A 33 -2.69 0.71 2.77
N LEU A 34 -2.89 0.02 1.65
CA LEU A 34 -2.22 0.37 0.39
C LEU A 34 -2.67 1.73 -0.15
N LEU A 35 -3.97 2.04 -0.05
CA LEU A 35 -4.52 3.34 -0.44
C LEU A 35 -3.98 4.46 0.46
N ASP A 36 -3.86 4.25 1.77
CA ASP A 36 -3.20 5.21 2.69
C ASP A 36 -1.77 5.49 2.21
N ALA A 37 -0.97 4.44 1.96
CA ALA A 37 0.41 4.59 1.50
C ALA A 37 0.51 5.33 0.15
N LEU A 38 -0.39 5.03 -0.80
CA LEU A 38 -0.45 5.69 -2.10
C LEU A 38 -0.80 7.18 -1.95
N ALA A 39 -1.82 7.52 -1.15
CA ALA A 39 -2.25 8.89 -0.91
C ALA A 39 -1.17 9.72 -0.19
N MET A 40 -0.58 9.20 0.89
CA MET A 40 0.52 9.87 1.59
C MET A 40 1.74 10.10 0.70
N THR A 41 2.05 9.14 -0.19
CA THR A 41 3.13 9.29 -1.17
C THR A 41 2.82 10.41 -2.17
N ASP A 42 1.58 10.54 -2.62
CA ASP A 42 1.14 11.61 -3.53
C ASP A 42 1.20 12.99 -2.85
N ASP A 43 0.79 13.08 -1.58
CA ASP A 43 0.85 14.30 -0.77
C ASP A 43 2.29 14.83 -0.66
N VAL A 44 3.23 13.99 -0.21
CA VAL A 44 4.63 14.43 -0.04
C VAL A 44 5.33 14.67 -1.37
N ARG A 45 4.93 13.96 -2.44
CA ARG A 45 5.40 14.22 -3.80
C ARG A 45 4.94 15.59 -4.31
N ALA A 46 3.74 16.03 -3.95
CA ALA A 46 3.25 17.36 -4.24
C ALA A 46 3.90 18.46 -3.36
N GLY A 47 4.80 18.09 -2.45
CA GLY A 47 5.44 18.99 -1.50
C GLY A 47 4.58 19.29 -0.27
N GLY A 48 3.49 18.55 -0.06
CA GLY A 48 2.62 18.63 1.11
C GLY A 48 3.10 17.76 2.27
N GLU A 49 2.30 17.75 3.33
CA GLU A 49 2.39 16.81 4.44
C GLU A 49 1.40 15.67 4.21
N PRO A 50 1.70 14.44 4.66
CA PRO A 50 0.75 13.34 4.56
C PRO A 50 -0.53 13.68 5.36
N PHE A 51 -1.69 13.28 4.84
CA PHE A 51 -2.98 13.56 5.48
C PHE A 51 -3.09 13.00 6.92
N GLU A 52 -2.29 12.00 7.28
CA GLU A 52 -2.10 11.49 8.63
C GLU A 52 -0.66 10.98 8.85
N GLN A 53 -0.33 10.58 10.08
CA GLN A 53 0.92 9.88 10.37
C GLN A 53 0.76 8.38 10.14
N TRP A 54 1.79 7.73 9.60
CA TRP A 54 1.78 6.27 9.51
C TRP A 54 1.82 5.65 10.91
N ASP A 55 0.82 4.83 11.22
CA ASP A 55 0.73 4.11 12.49
C ASP A 55 0.70 2.59 12.24
N SER A 56 1.72 1.90 12.73
CA SER A 56 1.85 0.44 12.65
C SER A 56 2.64 -0.10 13.84
N GLU A 57 2.27 -1.29 14.29
CA GLU A 57 3.01 -2.03 15.32
C GLU A 57 4.37 -2.56 14.82
N GLY A 58 4.50 -2.81 13.52
CA GLY A 58 5.67 -3.49 12.95
C GLY A 58 6.74 -2.54 12.41
N TRP A 59 6.32 -1.36 11.94
CA TRP A 59 7.16 -0.45 11.16
C TRP A 59 6.90 0.99 11.56
N ASP A 60 7.98 1.74 11.80
CA ASP A 60 7.90 3.19 11.78
C ASP A 60 8.20 3.66 10.36
N VAL A 61 7.24 4.34 9.74
CA VAL A 61 7.38 4.92 8.41
C VAL A 61 7.17 6.41 8.47
N THR A 62 8.05 7.17 7.85
CA THR A 62 7.96 8.63 7.81
C THR A 62 8.02 9.09 6.36
N PHE A 63 6.92 9.66 5.89
CA PHE A 63 6.81 10.26 4.57
C PHE A 63 7.26 11.72 4.63
N ARG A 64 8.22 12.10 3.79
CA ARG A 64 8.65 13.49 3.61
C ARG A 64 8.95 13.77 2.14
N PRO A 65 8.91 15.06 1.71
CA PRO A 65 9.24 15.42 0.33
C PRO A 65 10.67 15.03 -0.10
N ASP A 66 11.61 14.92 0.83
CA ASP A 66 13.01 14.53 0.57
C ASP A 66 13.23 13.01 0.59
N GLY A 67 12.23 12.22 1.00
CA GLY A 67 12.28 10.77 0.99
C GLY A 67 11.33 10.12 1.99
N VAL A 68 11.17 8.80 1.84
CA VAL A 68 10.39 7.97 2.77
C VAL A 68 11.37 7.13 3.58
N THR A 69 11.39 7.34 4.89
CA THR A 69 12.20 6.54 5.83
C THR A 69 11.37 5.41 6.40
N ILE A 70 11.88 4.18 6.29
CA ILE A 70 11.24 2.96 6.78
C ILE A 70 12.19 2.28 7.76
N ARG A 71 11.72 1.97 8.96
CA ARG A 71 12.48 1.20 9.95
C ARG A 71 11.58 0.23 10.71
N ALA A 72 12.12 -0.90 11.13
CA ALA A 72 11.37 -1.80 12.00
C ALA A 72 11.13 -1.12 13.36
N ALA A 73 9.90 -1.16 13.87
CA ALA A 73 9.57 -0.61 15.18
C ALA A 73 10.24 -1.41 16.32
N HIS A 74 10.55 -2.68 16.04
CA HIS A 74 11.19 -3.59 16.98
C HIS A 74 12.40 -4.30 16.38
N GLY A 75 13.43 -4.50 17.20
CA GLY A 75 14.67 -5.17 16.81
C GLY A 75 15.72 -4.22 16.22
N ASN A 76 16.86 -4.79 15.82
CA ASN A 76 18.05 -4.03 15.41
C ASN A 76 18.24 -4.03 13.88
N ARG A 77 17.14 -4.04 13.10
CA ARG A 77 17.24 -3.87 11.65
C ARG A 77 17.53 -2.41 11.35
N GLN A 78 18.55 -2.15 10.54
CA GLN A 78 18.79 -0.83 10.00
C GLN A 78 17.58 -0.42 9.14
N GLY A 79 17.07 0.77 9.40
CA GLY A 79 16.11 1.40 8.50
C GLY A 79 16.79 1.86 7.21
N ALA A 80 15.97 2.16 6.21
CA ALA A 80 16.41 2.70 4.94
C ALA A 80 15.56 3.91 4.57
N THR A 81 16.17 4.85 3.84
CA THR A 81 15.45 5.97 3.23
C THR A 81 15.45 5.77 1.72
N TYR A 82 14.27 5.87 1.13
CA TYR A 82 14.03 5.72 -0.29
C TYR A 82 13.56 7.04 -0.89
N SER A 83 13.80 7.25 -2.18
CA SER A 83 13.19 8.37 -2.87
C SER A 83 11.67 8.20 -2.91
N VAL A 84 10.94 9.32 -2.91
CA VAL A 84 9.46 9.30 -3.01
C VAL A 84 9.02 8.56 -4.28
N GLU A 85 9.74 8.72 -5.39
CA GLU A 85 9.45 8.04 -6.67
C GLU A 85 9.69 6.53 -6.62
N ASP A 86 10.73 6.06 -5.91
CA ASP A 86 10.96 4.62 -5.73
C ASP A 86 9.82 3.98 -4.93
N VAL A 87 9.37 4.63 -3.86
CA VAL A 87 8.25 4.15 -3.05
C VAL A 87 6.96 4.17 -3.84
N ARG A 88 6.68 5.27 -4.55
CA ARG A 88 5.51 5.38 -5.44
C ARG A 88 5.46 4.23 -6.42
N THR A 89 6.54 4.00 -7.15
CA THR A 89 6.63 2.93 -8.16
C THR A 89 6.37 1.57 -7.53
N ALA A 90 7.00 1.26 -6.39
CA ALA A 90 6.81 -0.01 -5.71
C ALA A 90 5.36 -0.23 -5.22
N LEU A 91 4.70 0.83 -4.73
CA LEU A 91 3.30 0.76 -4.30
C LEU A 91 2.34 0.60 -5.49
N GLU A 92 2.61 1.29 -6.60
CA GLU A 92 1.83 1.17 -7.84
C GLU A 92 1.94 -0.24 -8.45
N ASP A 93 3.15 -0.80 -8.48
CA ASP A 93 3.40 -2.18 -8.93
C ASP A 93 2.66 -3.17 -8.01
N PHE A 94 2.72 -2.96 -6.69
CA PHE A 94 2.03 -3.81 -5.73
C PHE A 94 0.50 -3.70 -5.84
N TRP A 95 -0.04 -2.51 -6.15
CA TRP A 95 -1.46 -2.32 -6.45
C TRP A 95 -1.90 -3.17 -7.64
N GLN A 96 -1.15 -3.12 -8.75
CA GLN A 96 -1.46 -3.93 -9.93
C GLN A 96 -1.46 -5.42 -9.59
N PHE A 97 -0.42 -5.89 -8.90
CA PHE A 97 -0.34 -7.26 -8.43
C PHE A 97 -1.55 -7.67 -7.57
N MET A 98 -1.99 -6.81 -6.65
CA MET A 98 -3.13 -7.08 -5.79
C MET A 98 -4.46 -7.12 -6.55
N VAL A 99 -4.68 -6.20 -7.50
CA VAL A 99 -5.91 -6.17 -8.32
C VAL A 99 -6.00 -7.37 -9.26
N GLU A 100 -4.87 -7.86 -9.77
CA GLU A 100 -4.81 -9.05 -10.63
C GLU A 100 -4.90 -10.37 -9.85
N THR A 101 -4.59 -10.34 -8.55
CA THR A 101 -4.65 -11.52 -7.69
C THR A 101 -6.11 -11.89 -7.38
N PRO A 102 -6.54 -13.14 -7.60
CA PRO A 102 -7.90 -13.55 -7.27
C PRO A 102 -8.25 -13.34 -5.79
N GLU A 103 -9.44 -12.80 -5.56
CA GLU A 103 -10.00 -12.64 -4.23
C GLU A 103 -10.11 -13.99 -3.51
N ARG A 104 -9.98 -13.96 -2.18
CA ARG A 104 -10.13 -15.17 -1.37
C ARG A 104 -11.60 -15.58 -1.38
N ALA A 105 -11.88 -16.75 -1.94
CA ALA A 105 -13.20 -17.35 -1.88
C ALA A 105 -13.68 -17.44 -0.42
N ASN A 106 -14.89 -16.93 -0.15
CA ASN A 106 -15.54 -16.92 1.17
C ASN A 106 -14.91 -16.02 2.23
N ALA A 107 -14.13 -14.99 1.86
CA ALA A 107 -13.78 -13.93 2.80
C ALA A 107 -15.07 -13.21 3.27
N PRO A 108 -15.40 -13.19 4.58
CA PRO A 108 -16.60 -12.51 5.04
C PRO A 108 -16.45 -11.00 4.85
N ARG A 109 -17.33 -10.40 4.03
CA ARG A 109 -17.35 -8.96 3.75
C ARG A 109 -18.73 -8.40 4.09
N ASN A 110 -18.75 -7.38 4.94
CA ASN A 110 -19.98 -6.74 5.41
C ASN A 110 -20.24 -5.38 4.73
N TYR A 111 -19.19 -4.71 4.26
CA TYR A 111 -19.29 -3.44 3.55
C TYR A 111 -19.21 -3.72 2.05
N ARG A 112 -20.23 -3.29 1.29
CA ARG A 112 -20.34 -3.46 -0.18
C ARG A 112 -19.83 -4.81 -0.73
N PRO A 113 -20.37 -5.96 -0.27
CA PRO A 113 -19.97 -7.28 -0.76
C PRO A 113 -20.33 -7.52 -2.24
N ASP A 114 -21.12 -6.62 -2.83
CA ASP A 114 -21.45 -6.56 -4.25
C ASP A 114 -20.28 -6.11 -5.13
N LEU A 115 -19.23 -5.52 -4.55
CA LEU A 115 -18.09 -4.96 -5.29
C LEU A 115 -16.81 -5.79 -5.10
N PRO A 116 -15.90 -5.77 -6.09
CA PRO A 116 -14.52 -6.19 -5.88
C PRO A 116 -13.86 -5.54 -4.66
N GLU A 117 -12.96 -6.26 -3.99
CA GLU A 117 -12.34 -5.88 -2.71
C GLU A 117 -11.62 -4.54 -2.80
N TRP A 118 -10.94 -4.27 -3.92
CA TRP A 118 -10.26 -3.00 -4.12
C TRP A 118 -11.21 -1.80 -4.25
N GLN A 119 -12.39 -2.02 -4.84
CA GLN A 119 -13.40 -0.96 -5.02
C GLN A 119 -14.09 -0.65 -3.70
N GLU A 120 -14.39 -1.68 -2.91
CA GLU A 120 -14.86 -1.50 -1.55
C GLU A 120 -13.83 -0.75 -0.71
N GLY A 121 -12.58 -1.20 -0.73
CA GLY A 121 -11.49 -0.56 0.01
C GLY A 121 -11.37 0.93 -0.34
N LEU A 122 -11.50 1.28 -1.62
CA LEU A 122 -11.53 2.66 -2.09
C LEU A 122 -12.71 3.46 -1.53
N LEU A 123 -13.93 2.93 -1.61
CA LEU A 123 -15.12 3.63 -1.10
C LEU A 123 -15.05 3.81 0.41
N GLN A 124 -14.60 2.78 1.13
CA GLN A 124 -14.46 2.84 2.57
C GLN A 124 -13.34 3.82 2.97
N TRP A 125 -12.26 3.91 2.20
CA TRP A 125 -11.20 4.91 2.39
C TRP A 125 -11.75 6.33 2.22
N GLU A 126 -12.46 6.60 1.12
CA GLU A 126 -13.04 7.93 0.86
C GLU A 126 -14.09 8.32 1.89
N ASP A 127 -14.87 7.36 2.39
CA ASP A 127 -15.84 7.56 3.48
C ASP A 127 -15.13 7.76 4.84
N THR A 128 -13.97 7.15 5.06
CA THR A 128 -13.20 7.36 6.31
C THR A 128 -12.62 8.77 6.35
N TRP A 129 -11.96 9.17 5.27
CA TRP A 129 -11.22 10.44 5.23
C TRP A 129 -12.05 11.62 4.75
N GLN A 130 -13.26 11.37 4.25
CA GLN A 130 -14.17 12.39 3.70
C GLN A 130 -13.51 13.22 2.58
N ILE A 131 -12.55 12.62 1.88
CA ILE A 131 -11.87 13.21 0.73
C ILE A 131 -11.83 12.19 -0.40
N ARG A 132 -11.73 12.72 -1.61
CA ARG A 132 -11.58 11.92 -2.82
C ARG A 132 -10.17 11.38 -2.91
N HIS A 133 -10.01 10.09 -3.22
CA HIS A 133 -8.68 9.49 -3.29
C HIS A 133 -7.88 10.08 -4.47
N PRO A 134 -6.62 10.49 -4.28
CA PRO A 134 -5.83 11.15 -5.32
C PRO A 134 -5.59 10.27 -6.56
N TYR A 135 -5.60 8.95 -6.41
CA TYR A 135 -5.44 8.02 -7.54
C TYR A 135 -6.72 7.78 -8.37
N ARG A 136 -7.83 8.48 -8.11
CA ARG A 136 -8.98 8.46 -9.01
C ARG A 136 -8.54 8.85 -10.44
N GLY A 137 -8.84 8.01 -11.43
CA GLY A 137 -8.40 8.17 -12.82
C GLY A 137 -7.01 7.58 -13.13
N ARG A 138 -6.32 6.98 -12.15
CA ARG A 138 -5.03 6.29 -12.29
C ARG A 138 -5.17 4.81 -11.91
N LEU A 139 -4.26 3.96 -12.38
CA LEU A 139 -4.18 2.54 -12.00
C LEU A 139 -5.49 1.73 -12.18
N GLY A 140 -6.29 2.08 -13.19
CA GLY A 140 -7.60 1.46 -13.41
C GLY A 140 -8.71 1.89 -12.44
N ILE A 141 -8.42 2.82 -11.53
CA ILE A 141 -9.42 3.41 -10.63
C ILE A 141 -10.26 4.43 -11.41
N PRO A 142 -11.61 4.31 -11.45
CA PRO A 142 -12.44 5.24 -12.22
C PRO A 142 -12.44 6.65 -11.64
N THR A 143 -12.55 7.62 -12.55
CA THR A 143 -12.60 9.04 -12.24
C THR A 143 -13.89 9.48 -11.56
N GLN A 144 -14.96 8.68 -11.46
CA GLN A 144 -16.24 9.00 -10.79
C GLN A 144 -16.93 7.71 -10.30
N GLY A 145 -17.77 7.82 -9.27
CA GLY A 145 -18.64 6.74 -8.79
C GLY A 145 -17.92 5.52 -8.19
N PRO A 146 -18.67 4.49 -7.76
CA PRO A 146 -18.12 3.15 -7.70
C PRO A 146 -17.83 2.66 -9.14
N ALA A 147 -16.78 1.86 -9.29
CA ALA A 147 -16.36 1.30 -10.57
C ALA A 147 -17.38 0.32 -11.16
#